data_AF-A0A9E4AKW0-F1
#
_entry.id   AF-A0A9E4AKW0-F1
#
_cell.length_a   1.000
_cell.length_b   1.000
_cell.length_c   1.000
_cell.angle_alpha   90.00
_cell.angle_beta   90.00
_cell.angle_gamma   90.00
#
_symmetry.space_group_name_H-M   'P 1'
#
loop_
_entity.id
_entity.type
_entity.pdbx_description
1 polymer ?
#
loop_
_entity_poly.entity_id
_entity_poly.type
_entity_poly.pdbx_seq_one_letter_code
_entity_poly.pdbx_strand_id
1 'polypeptide(L)' 'MQVKRYLESMSEPQDTMFVEIEDMHRFTRRGDDWVKFREDLIELLEQTISEELSKEFAEATADWVPENGV' A
#
# COMPACT_ATOMS: atom_id res chain seq x y z
N MET A 1 12.10 -2.57 -6.55
CA MET A 1 11.54 -2.42 -5.20
C MET A 1 10.86 -3.71 -4.73
N GLN A 2 11.09 -4.14 -3.49
CA GLN A 2 10.33 -5.22 -2.85
C GLN A 2 9.22 -4.63 -1.97
N VAL A 3 7.97 -5.04 -2.20
CA VAL A 3 6.82 -4.62 -1.40
C VAL A 3 6.16 -5.87 -0.79
N LYS A 4 6.12 -5.95 0.54
CA LYS A 4 5.40 -7.00 1.27
C LYS A 4 4.07 -6.41 1.76
N ARG A 5 2.96 -7.08 1.43
CA ARG A 5 1.64 -6.74 1.97
C ARG A 5 1.04 -7.92 2.71
N TYR A 6 0.41 -7.67 3.85
CA TYR A 6 -0.35 -8.69 4.57
C TYR A 6 -1.53 -8.08 5.32
N LEU A 7 -2.55 -8.90 5.54
CA LEU A 7 -3.77 -8.55 6.26
C LEU A 7 -3.76 -9.31 7.58
N GLU A 8 -3.73 -8.60 8.71
CA GLU A 8 -3.94 -9.23 10.01
C GLU A 8 -5.41 -9.09 10.39
N SER A 9 -6.16 -10.20 10.26
CA SER A 9 -7.54 -10.31 10.72
C SER A 9 -7.55 -11.02 12.07
N MET A 10 -7.59 -10.24 13.15
CA MET A 10 -7.65 -10.76 14.51
C MET A 10 -9.10 -11.03 14.97
N SER A 11 -10.05 -11.32 14.06
CA SER A 11 -11.45 -11.78 14.31
C SER A 11 -12.62 -10.77 14.09
N GLU A 12 -12.57 -9.90 13.06
CA GLU A 12 -13.57 -8.84 12.71
C GLU A 12 -13.68 -7.64 13.70
N PRO A 13 -14.20 -6.43 13.35
CA PRO A 13 -14.63 -5.86 12.06
C PRO A 13 -13.73 -4.67 11.59
N GLN A 14 -12.44 -4.70 11.91
CA GLN A 14 -11.46 -3.69 11.50
C GLN A 14 -10.17 -4.36 11.08
N ASP A 15 -10.20 -5.03 9.92
CA ASP A 15 -8.98 -5.62 9.37
C ASP A 15 -7.88 -4.57 9.27
N THR A 16 -6.66 -4.96 9.63
CA THR A 16 -5.50 -4.07 9.57
C THR A 16 -4.62 -4.49 8.40
N MET A 17 -4.46 -3.58 7.45
CA MET A 17 -3.59 -3.72 6.30
C MET A 17 -2.19 -3.23 6.66
N PHE A 18 -1.18 -4.02 6.28
CA PHE A 18 0.23 -3.69 6.44
C PHE A 18 0.92 -3.66 5.08
N VAL A 19 1.76 -2.65 4.86
CA VAL A 19 2.66 -2.54 3.71
C VAL A 19 4.07 -2.26 4.20
N GLU A 20 5.02 -3.07 3.76
CA GLU A 20 6.45 -2.93 4.04
C GLU A 20 7.22 -2.79 2.73
N ILE A 21 7.98 -1.70 2.62
CA ILE A 21 8.81 -1.36 1.46
C ILE A 21 10.28 -1.55 1.84
N GLU A 22 10.96 -2.44 1.12
CA GLU A 22 12.40 -2.75 1.28
C GLU A 22 12.84 -3.08 2.72
N ASP A 23 11.93 -3.62 3.54
CA ASP A 23 12.17 -3.87 4.97
C ASP A 23 12.56 -2.62 5.78
N MET A 24 12.35 -1.42 5.22
CA MET A 24 12.69 -0.12 5.84
C MET A 24 11.45 0.68 6.21
N HIS A 25 10.47 0.80 5.32
CA HIS A 25 9.29 1.63 5.53
C HIS A 25 8.07 0.75 5.77
N ARG A 26 7.42 0.92 6.93
CA ARG A 26 6.22 0.18 7.32
C ARG A 26 5.05 1.12 7.48
N PHE A 27 3.95 0.80 6.81
CA PHE A 27 2.71 1.55 6.85
C PHE A 27 1.55 0.65 7.24
N THR A 28 0.62 1.21 8.01
CA THR A 28 -0.54 0.48 8.52
C THR A 28 -1.81 1.28 8.35
N ARG A 29 -2.89 0.63 7.92
CA ARG A 29 -4.21 1.25 7.78
C ARG A 29 -5.31 0.30 8.23
N ARG A 30 -6.38 0.84 8.81
CA ARG A 30 -7.62 0.10 9.07
C ARG A 30 -8.50 0.08 7.82
N GLY A 31 -9.05 -1.09 7.51
CA GLY A 31 -9.93 -1.33 6.37
C GLY A 31 -9.39 -2.46 5.50
N ASP A 32 -10.04 -2.67 4.35
CA ASP A 32 -9.79 -3.74 3.39
C ASP A 32 -9.56 -3.22 1.96
N ASP A 33 -9.68 -1.90 1.75
CA ASP A 33 -9.47 -1.25 0.45
C ASP A 33 -7.99 -1.01 0.15
N TRP A 34 -7.37 -2.00 -0.49
CA TRP A 34 -5.99 -1.95 -0.95
C TRP A 34 -5.74 -0.91 -2.04
N VAL A 35 -6.74 -0.56 -2.85
CA VAL A 35 -6.60 0.44 -3.92
C VAL A 35 -6.45 1.82 -3.30
N LYS A 36 -7.37 2.17 -2.40
CA LYS A 36 -7.29 3.43 -1.67
C LYS A 36 -6.05 3.48 -0.78
N PHE A 37 -5.63 2.36 -0.19
CA PHE A 37 -4.41 2.33 0.61
C PHE A 37 -3.16 2.57 -0.26
N ARG A 38 -3.12 2.01 -1.48
CA ARG A 38 -2.05 2.29 -2.43
C ARG A 38 -2.00 3.77 -2.82
N GLU A 39 -3.12 4.38 -3.16
CA GLU A 39 -3.18 5.80 -3.53
C GLU A 39 -2.67 6.70 -2.41
N ASP A 40 -3.15 6.48 -1.19
CA ASP A 40 -2.71 7.22 0.01
C ASP A 40 -1.20 7.06 0.24
N LEU A 41 -0.64 5.86 -0.01
CA LEU A 41 0.80 5.62 0.13
C LEU A 41 1.62 6.31 -0.95
N ILE A 42 1.18 6.34 -2.20
CA ILE A 42 1.85 7.05 -3.29
C ILE A 42 1.98 8.54 -2.95
N GLU A 43 0.88 9.15 -2.51
CA GLU A 43 0.87 10.56 -2.10
C GLU A 43 1.78 10.78 -0.89
N LEU A 44 1.72 9.90 0.11
CA LEU A 44 2.56 9.99 1.31
C LEU A 44 4.06 9.89 0.96
N LEU A 45 4.45 8.93 0.13
CA LEU A 45 5.84 8.74 -0.29
C LEU A 45 6.35 9.95 -1.07
N GLU A 46 5.52 10.51 -1.95
CA GLU A 46 5.86 11.71 -2.73
C GLU A 46 6.08 12.93 -1.83
N GLN A 47 5.19 13.14 -0.85
CA GLN A 47 5.24 14.30 0.04
C GLN A 47 6.31 14.20 1.13
N THR A 48 6.65 12.99 1.59
CA THR A 48 7.47 12.79 2.80
C THR A 48 8.84 12.18 2.54
N ILE A 49 9.01 11.39 1.48
CA ILE A 49 10.26 10.67 1.21
C ILE A 49 10.90 11.16 -0.09
N SER A 50 10.33 10.81 -1.25
CA SER A 50 10.78 11.30 -2.54
C SER A 50 9.78 10.98 -3.67
N GLU A 51 9.75 11.84 -4.69
CA GLU A 51 8.99 11.62 -5.92
C GLU A 51 9.47 10.35 -6.66
N GLU A 52 10.77 10.06 -6.64
CA GLU A 52 11.34 8.86 -7.26
C GLU A 52 10.83 7.58 -6.60
N LEU A 53 10.84 7.52 -5.26
CA LEU A 53 10.35 6.36 -4.52
C LEU A 53 8.83 6.18 -4.72
N SER A 54 8.09 7.28 -4.79
CA SER A 54 6.65 7.26 -5.09
C SER A 54 6.37 6.64 -6.47
N LYS A 55 7.14 7.02 -7.49
CA LYS A 55 7.04 6.43 -8.85
C LYS A 55 7.37 4.95 -8.86
N GLU A 56 8.48 4.55 -8.24
CA GLU A 56 8.88 3.15 -8.15
C GLU A 56 7.83 2.30 -7.41
N PHE A 57 7.25 2.84 -6.32
CA PHE A 57 6.17 2.17 -5.59
C PHE A 57 4.90 2.06 -6.45
N ALA A 58 4.53 3.11 -7.17
CA ALA A 58 3.37 3.11 -8.05
C ALA A 58 3.49 2.05 -9.16
N GLU A 59 4.67 1.91 -9.76
CA GLU A 59 4.97 0.89 -10.76
C GLU A 59 4.95 -0.52 -10.16
N ALA A 60 5.60 -0.71 -9.01
CA ALA A 60 5.68 -2.01 -8.34
C ALA A 60 4.35 -2.52 -7.78
N THR A 61 3.34 -1.65 -7.64
CA THR A 61 2.02 -1.97 -7.09
C THR A 61 0.89 -1.76 -8.10
N ALA A 62 1.20 -1.64 -9.39
CA ALA A 62 0.18 -1.44 -10.44
C ALA A 62 -0.87 -2.56 -10.48
N ASP A 63 -0.48 -3.79 -10.09
CA ASP A 63 -1.33 -4.98 -10.01
C ASP A 63 -2.35 -4.95 -8.86
N TRP A 64 -2.26 -3.97 -7.94
CA TRP A 64 -3.23 -3.83 -6.85
C TRP A 64 -4.53 -3.19 -7.33
N VAL A 65 -4.49 -2.49 -8.45
CA VAL A 65 -5.69 -1.98 -9.10
C VAL A 65 -6.36 -3.19 -9.75
N PRO A 66 -7.60 -3.56 -9.37
CA PRO A 66 -8.29 -4.66 -10.02
C PRO A 66 -8.38 -4.37 -11.52
N GLU A 67 -7.91 -5.30 -12.36
CA GLU A 67 -8.11 -5.25 -13.81
C GLU A 67 -9.63 -5.29 -14.08
N ASN A 68 -10.21 -4.11 -14.25
CA ASN A 68 -11.62 -3.84 -14.58
C ASN A 68 -12.65 -4.21 -13.51
N GLY A 69 -13.12 -3.19 -12.78
CA GLY A 69 -14.51 -3.15 -12.33
C GLY A 69 -15.42 -2.80 -13.52
N VAL A 70 -16.21 -3.78 -13.97
CA VAL A 70 -17.51 -3.53 -14.61
C VAL A 70 -18.55 -3.47 -13.51
#